data_AF-A0A3D4Q6N5-F1
#
_entry.id   AF-A0A3D4Q6N5-F1
#
_cell.length_a   1.000
_cell.length_b   1.000
_cell.length_c   1.000
_cell.angle_alpha   90.00
_cell.angle_beta   90.00
_cell.angle_gamma   90.00
#
_symmetry.space_group_name_H-M   'P 1'
#
loop_
_entity.id
_entity.type
_entity.pdbx_description
1 polymer ?
#
loop_
_entity_poly.entity_id
_entity_poly.type
_entity_poly.pdbx_seq_one_letter_code
_entity_poly.pdbx_strand_id
1 'polypeptide(L)' 'MSSTGEKPGVGYYICIKCGQNVHLNDHSDRLPPCPKCQGTEYRP' A
#
# COMPACT_ATOMS: atom_id res chain seq x y z
N MET A 1 9.15 5.81 3.41
CA MET A 1 8.70 4.77 2.47
C MET A 1 7.92 3.77 3.29
N SER A 2 6.67 3.51 2.94
CA SER A 2 5.82 2.59 3.70
C SER A 2 5.90 1.23 3.03
N SER A 3 6.28 0.21 3.79
CA SER A 3 6.35 -1.16 3.33
C SER A 3 5.04 -1.91 3.65
N THR A 4 4.71 -2.88 2.83
CA THR A 4 3.59 -3.81 3.02
C THR A 4 3.71 -4.47 4.38
N GLY A 5 2.60 -4.53 5.12
CA GLY A 5 2.56 -5.05 6.48
C GLY A 5 2.71 -4.00 7.58
N GLU A 6 3.15 -2.78 7.25
CA GLU A 6 3.02 -1.65 8.17
C GLU A 6 1.55 -1.19 8.23
N LYS A 7 1.17 -0.52 9.32
CA LYS A 7 -0.13 0.13 9.51
C LYS A 7 0.07 1.65 9.45
N PRO A 8 0.20 2.27 8.28
CA PRO A 8 0.49 3.69 8.19
C PRO A 8 -0.80 4.53 8.35
N GLY A 9 -1.95 3.87 8.48
CA GLY A 9 -3.26 4.49 8.62
C GLY A 9 -4.02 4.58 7.30
N VAL A 10 -5.24 5.09 7.36
CA VAL A 10 -6.10 5.31 6.20
C VAL A 10 -5.50 6.38 5.30
N GLY A 11 -5.42 6.08 4.00
CA GLY A 11 -4.73 6.94 3.04
C GLY A 11 -4.62 6.30 1.66
N TYR A 12 -4.09 7.09 0.73
CA TYR A 12 -3.79 6.62 -0.62
C TYR A 12 -2.33 6.17 -0.68
N TYR A 13 -2.12 4.97 -1.20
CA TYR A 13 -0.82 4.34 -1.31
C TYR A 13 -0.54 4.01 -2.77
N ILE A 14 0.46 4.67 -3.34
CA ILE A 14 0.89 4.44 -4.71
C ILE A 14 2.01 3.41 -4.70
N CYS A 15 1.79 2.26 -5.33
CA CYS A 15 2.83 1.25 -5.51
C CYS A 15 3.97 1.81 -6.36
N ILE A 16 5.19 1.78 -5.82
CA ILE A 16 6.36 2.39 -6.50
C ILE A 16 6.78 1.55 -7.71
N LYS A 17 6.52 0.24 -7.69
CA LYS A 17 6.92 -0.69 -8.75
C LYS A 17 6.09 -0.57 -10.03
N CYS A 18 4.78 -0.31 -9.90
CA CYS A 18 3.87 -0.32 -11.05
C CYS A 18 2.93 0.89 -11.13
N GLY A 19 2.99 1.80 -10.16
CA GLY A 19 2.11 2.98 -10.10
C GLY A 19 0.68 2.68 -9.65
N GLN A 20 0.39 1.48 -9.13
CA GLN A 20 -0.96 1.12 -8.71
C GLN A 20 -1.40 1.92 -7.49
N ASN A 21 -2.57 2.53 -7.57
CA ASN A 21 -3.19 3.23 -6.45
C ASN A 21 -3.97 2.25 -5.56
N VAL A 22 -3.62 2.20 -4.28
CA VAL A 22 -4.29 1.40 -3.24
C VAL A 22 -4.85 2.37 -2.22
N HIS A 23 -6.17 2.44 -2.14
CA HIS A 23 -6.82 3.22 -1.10
C HIS A 23 -7.05 2.31 0.10
N LEU A 24 -6.39 2.62 1.22
CA LEU A 24 -6.70 1.99 2.50
C LEU A 24 -7.77 2.83 3.18
N ASN A 25 -8.96 2.28 3.23
CA ASN A 25 -10.14 2.83 3.89
C ASN A 25 -10.35 2.25 5.30
N ASP A 26 -9.52 1.29 5.71
CA ASP A 26 -9.56 0.70 7.05
C ASP A 26 -8.19 0.84 7.74
N HIS A 27 -8.22 1.26 9.01
CA HIS A 27 -7.04 1.55 9.83
C HIS A 27 -6.43 0.29 10.46
N SER A 28 -7.21 -0.80 10.51
CA SER A 28 -6.84 -2.07 11.11
C SER A 28 -6.21 -3.03 10.10
N ASP A 29 -6.52 -2.84 8.82
CA ASP A 29 -5.99 -3.62 7.72
C ASP A 29 -4.50 -3.37 7.49
N ARG A 30 -3.76 -4.44 7.25
CA ARG A 30 -2.35 -4.38 6.89
C ARG A 30 -2.29 -4.02 5.42
N LEU A 31 -1.35 -3.17 5.01
CA LEU A 31 -1.14 -2.91 3.58
C LEU A 31 -0.95 -4.26 2.87
N PRO A 32 -1.82 -4.63 1.92
CA PRO A 32 -1.65 -5.85 1.15
C PRO A 32 -0.58 -5.65 0.06
N PRO A 33 0.06 -6.74 -0.39
CA PRO A 33 0.95 -6.67 -1.54
C PRO A 33 0.18 -6.23 -2.79
N CYS A 34 0.87 -5.54 -3.70
CA CYS A 34 0.22 -4.93 -4.84
C CYS A 34 -0.48 -5.97 -5.72
N PRO A 35 -1.78 -5.79 -6.07
CA PRO A 35 -2.51 -6.79 -6.86
C PRO A 35 -1.99 -6.92 -8.31
N LYS A 36 -1.28 -5.92 -8.82
CA LYS A 36 -0.70 -5.96 -10.18
C LYS A 36 0.66 -6.65 -10.25
N CYS A 37 1.55 -6.33 -9.32
CA CYS A 37 2.96 -6.71 -9.42
C CYS A 37 3.51 -7.42 -8.18
N GLN A 38 2.64 -7.69 -7.19
CA GLN A 38 3.01 -8.23 -5.87
C GLN A 38 4.10 -7.41 -5.16
N GLY A 39 4.21 -6.13 -5.53
CA GLY A 39 5.15 -5.20 -4.95
C GLY A 39 4.78 -4.89 -3.51
N THR A 40 5.78 -4.86 -2.64
CA THR A 40 5.59 -4.57 -1.22
C THR A 40 5.88 -3.12 -0.84
N GLU A 41 6.31 -2.29 -1.80
CA GLU A 41 6.73 -0.91 -1.56
C GLU A 41 5.68 0.07 -2.06
N TYR A 42 5.30 1.01 -1.18
CA TYR A 42 4.32 2.03 -1.46
C TYR A 42 4.78 3.44 -1.03
N ARG A 43 4.32 4.44 -1.76
CA ARG A 43 4.41 5.86 -1.40
C ARG A 43 3.06 6.33 -0.84
N PRO A 44 3.03 6.90 0.38
CA PRO A 44 1.85 7.61 0.87
C PRO A 44 1.64 8.93 0.11
#